data_AF-A0A5C3Q975-F1
#
_entry.id   AF-A0A5C3Q975-F1
#
_cell.length_a   1.000
_cell.length_b   1.000
_cell.length_c   1.000
_cell.angle_alpha   90.00
_cell.angle_beta   90.00
_cell.angle_gamma   90.00
#
_symmetry.space_group_name_H-M   'P 1'
#
loop_
_entity.id
_entity.type
_entity.pdbx_description
1 polymer ?
#
loop_
_entity_poly.entity_id
_entity_poly.type
_entity_poly.pdbx_seq_one_letter_code
_entity_poly.pdbx_strand_id
1 'polypeptide(L)'
;MLVKFAEADPTHPGYKHFPQLLHKFAIESGHGDHICLVTEVLCDGNIKSAHVLFRSKNIDRIASKQLLTNPSIIAHGKTPSKLTAPKSQPIPLPVQPRGKRNSRHEEARVDWEVVLVDIDHSNWTAYHYYEGIQLLCYRAPEVILRYPWTTEPNIWNIGCVVRIPSHHSSQPMTYFARR
;
A
#
# COMPACT_ATOMS: atom_id res chain seq x y z
N MET A 1 -15.15 3.54 -4.19
CA MET A 1 -14.47 3.08 -5.42
C MET A 1 -14.06 1.60 -5.38
N LEU A 2 -13.51 1.06 -4.28
CA LEU A 2 -13.03 -0.34 -4.21
C LEU A 2 -14.06 -1.41 -4.66
N VAL A 3 -15.33 -1.25 -4.31
CA VAL A 3 -16.42 -2.14 -4.78
C VAL A 3 -16.51 -2.17 -6.32
N LYS A 4 -16.28 -1.04 -6.99
CA LYS A 4 -16.31 -0.97 -8.47
C LYS A 4 -15.15 -1.72 -9.11
N PHE A 5 -13.98 -1.73 -8.48
CA PHE A 5 -12.87 -2.57 -8.95
C PHE A 5 -13.18 -4.06 -8.75
N ALA A 6 -13.82 -4.44 -7.65
CA ALA A 6 -14.22 -5.83 -7.42
C ALA A 6 -15.26 -6.33 -8.45
N GLU A 7 -16.04 -5.42 -9.05
CA GLU A 7 -17.01 -5.70 -10.12
C GLU A 7 -16.39 -5.60 -11.54
N ALA A 8 -15.12 -5.17 -11.65
CA ALA A 8 -14.46 -4.97 -12.94
C ALA A 8 -14.04 -6.31 -13.58
N ASP A 9 -13.66 -6.27 -14.85
CA ASP A 9 -13.20 -7.45 -15.60
C ASP A 9 -11.93 -8.06 -14.97
N PRO A 10 -12.01 -9.29 -14.40
CA PRO A 10 -10.87 -9.94 -13.76
C PRO A 10 -9.80 -10.41 -14.76
N THR A 11 -10.13 -10.49 -16.05
CA THR A 11 -9.18 -10.90 -17.10
C THR A 11 -8.29 -9.73 -17.55
N HIS A 12 -8.65 -8.50 -17.19
CA HIS A 12 -7.87 -7.33 -17.52
C HIS A 12 -6.49 -7.38 -16.83
N PRO A 13 -5.37 -7.12 -17.54
CA PRO A 13 -4.02 -7.23 -16.97
C PRO A 13 -3.78 -6.31 -15.77
N GLY A 14 -4.52 -5.21 -15.69
CA GLY A 14 -4.50 -4.26 -14.57
C GLY A 14 -5.24 -4.73 -13.31
N TYR A 15 -6.17 -5.69 -13.42
CA TYR A 15 -7.05 -6.07 -12.30
C TYR A 15 -6.24 -6.56 -11.08
N LYS A 16 -5.20 -7.37 -11.33
CA LYS A 16 -4.31 -7.87 -10.28
C LYS A 16 -3.56 -6.78 -9.53
N HIS A 17 -3.45 -5.56 -10.05
CA HIS A 17 -2.72 -4.45 -9.42
C HIS A 17 -3.59 -3.62 -8.47
N PHE A 18 -4.80 -4.08 -8.15
CA PHE A 18 -5.67 -3.52 -7.11
C PHE A 18 -5.92 -4.53 -6.00
N PRO A 19 -6.31 -4.07 -4.79
CA PRO A 19 -6.63 -4.95 -3.68
C PRO A 19 -7.90 -5.73 -3.97
N GLN A 20 -7.87 -7.04 -3.78
CA GLN A 20 -9.06 -7.86 -3.93
C GLN A 20 -9.96 -7.70 -2.70
N LEU A 21 -11.20 -7.25 -2.93
CA LEU A 21 -12.24 -7.19 -1.90
C LEU A 21 -12.79 -8.60 -1.66
N LEU A 22 -12.55 -9.13 -0.47
CA LEU A 22 -12.98 -10.47 -0.05
C LEU A 22 -14.36 -10.42 0.60
N HIS A 23 -14.63 -9.39 1.40
CA HIS A 23 -15.88 -9.26 2.11
C HIS A 23 -16.23 -7.80 2.39
N LYS A 24 -17.53 -7.51 2.49
CA LYS A 24 -18.08 -6.20 2.86
C LYS A 24 -19.24 -6.44 3.80
N PHE A 25 -19.17 -5.84 4.97
CA PHE A 25 -20.22 -5.92 5.98
C PHE A 25 -20.28 -4.64 6.81
N ALA A 26 -21.31 -4.50 7.64
CA ALA A 26 -21.45 -3.39 8.58
C ALA A 26 -21.42 -3.94 10.01
N ILE A 27 -20.80 -3.19 10.92
CA ILE A 27 -20.81 -3.46 12.36
C ILE A 27 -21.55 -2.31 13.03
N GLU A 28 -22.61 -2.61 13.75
CA GLU A 28 -23.32 -1.62 14.56
C GLU A 28 -22.51 -1.28 15.82
N SER A 29 -22.47 0.00 16.17
CA SER A 29 -21.93 0.46 17.46
C SER A 29 -22.81 1.55 18.06
N GLY A 30 -22.50 1.96 19.30
CA GLY A 30 -23.15 3.10 19.95
C GLY A 30 -22.97 4.44 19.19
N HIS A 31 -22.11 4.49 18.17
CA HIS A 31 -21.89 5.65 17.30
C HIS A 31 -22.46 5.48 15.89
N GLY A 32 -23.24 4.43 15.65
CA GLY A 32 -23.82 4.08 14.35
C GLY A 32 -23.06 2.97 13.62
N ASP A 33 -23.40 2.79 12.36
CA ASP A 33 -22.89 1.68 11.54
C ASP A 33 -21.50 1.97 11.01
N HIS A 34 -20.60 1.02 11.23
CA HIS A 34 -19.24 1.03 10.69
C HIS A 34 -19.15 0.08 9.51
N ILE A 35 -18.91 0.61 8.31
CA ILE A 35 -18.69 -0.21 7.11
C ILE A 35 -17.28 -0.81 7.19
N CYS A 36 -17.21 -2.14 7.15
CA CYS A 36 -15.96 -2.90 7.14
C CYS A 36 -15.73 -3.52 5.76
N LEU A 37 -14.54 -3.25 5.21
CA LEU A 37 -14.06 -3.81 3.96
C LEU A 37 -12.90 -4.76 4.26
N VAL A 38 -13.04 -6.03 3.89
CA VAL A 38 -12.01 -7.05 4.06
C VAL A 38 -11.32 -7.25 2.73
N THR A 39 -10.00 -7.07 2.70
CA THR A 39 -9.17 -7.30 1.54
C THR A 39 -8.15 -8.38 1.82
N GLU A 40 -7.45 -8.83 0.78
CA GLU A 40 -6.27 -9.67 0.91
C GLU A 40 -5.15 -9.01 1.74
N VAL A 41 -4.25 -9.83 2.29
CA VAL A 41 -3.09 -9.32 3.03
C VAL A 41 -2.06 -8.76 2.06
N LEU A 42 -1.78 -7.47 2.20
CA LEU A 42 -0.73 -6.77 1.46
C LEU A 42 0.41 -6.39 2.41
N CYS A 43 1.58 -6.15 1.85
CA CYS A 43 2.78 -5.83 2.61
C CYS A 43 3.38 -4.50 2.17
N ASP A 44 3.84 -3.71 3.14
CA ASP A 44 4.62 -2.51 2.87
C ASP A 44 6.05 -2.92 2.49
N GLY A 45 6.43 -2.65 1.25
CA GLY A 45 7.82 -2.74 0.83
C GLY A 45 8.39 -1.33 0.91
N ASN A 46 9.41 -1.14 1.74
CA ASN A 46 10.20 0.06 2.12
C ASN A 46 10.31 1.23 1.10
N ILE A 47 9.21 1.61 0.49
CA ILE A 47 8.99 2.67 -0.47
C ILE A 47 8.16 3.66 0.30
N LYS A 48 8.63 4.90 0.39
CA LYS A 48 7.96 5.97 1.14
C LYS A 48 6.58 6.36 0.57
N SER A 49 6.12 5.71 -0.50
CA SER A 49 4.83 5.97 -1.13
C SER A 49 3.78 5.11 -0.44
N ALA A 50 2.99 5.73 0.44
CA ALA A 50 1.92 5.08 1.19
C ALA A 50 0.85 4.39 0.30
N HIS A 51 0.80 4.77 -0.98
CA HIS A 51 -0.20 4.28 -1.94
C HIS A 51 0.24 3.03 -2.72
N VAL A 52 1.41 2.45 -2.42
CA VAL A 52 1.94 1.27 -3.12
C VAL A 52 2.31 0.19 -2.10
N LEU A 53 1.58 -0.92 -2.13
CA LEU A 53 1.89 -2.12 -1.37
C LEU A 53 2.28 -3.27 -2.29
N PHE A 54 2.67 -4.40 -1.69
CA PHE A 54 3.10 -5.59 -2.39
C PHE A 54 2.30 -6.81 -1.95
N ARG A 55 1.83 -7.59 -2.92
CA ARG A 55 1.27 -8.92 -2.72
C ARG A 55 2.39 -9.95 -2.84
N SER A 56 2.50 -10.83 -1.85
CA SER A 56 3.38 -12.00 -1.91
C SER A 56 2.62 -13.18 -2.51
N LYS A 57 3.23 -13.89 -3.47
CA LYS A 57 2.69 -15.18 -3.93
C LYS A 57 2.74 -16.29 -2.88
N ASN A 58 3.48 -16.09 -1.77
CA ASN A 58 3.69 -17.08 -0.72
C ASN A 58 3.38 -16.48 0.68
N ILE A 59 2.20 -15.88 0.84
CA ILE A 59 1.82 -15.24 2.12
C ILE A 59 1.81 -16.23 3.28
N ASP A 60 1.39 -17.48 3.07
CA ASP A 60 1.35 -18.51 4.10
C ASP A 60 2.74 -18.80 4.66
N ARG A 61 3.76 -18.80 3.81
CA ARG A 61 5.15 -19.00 4.23
C ARG A 61 5.64 -17.83 5.10
N ILE A 62 5.26 -16.60 4.74
CA ILE A 62 5.63 -15.39 5.49
C ILE A 62 4.92 -15.39 6.85
N ALA A 63 3.60 -15.65 6.85
CA ALA A 63 2.79 -15.75 8.06
C ALA A 63 3.32 -16.86 8.99
N SER A 64 3.57 -18.06 8.44
CA SER A 64 4.12 -19.19 9.21
C SER A 64 5.48 -18.86 9.81
N LYS A 65 6.38 -18.27 9.00
CA LYS A 65 7.70 -17.83 9.50
C LYS A 65 7.52 -16.85 10.65
N GLN A 66 6.62 -15.87 10.52
CA GLN A 66 6.43 -14.87 11.56
C GLN A 66 5.81 -15.44 12.84
N LEU A 67 4.83 -16.35 12.71
CA LEU A 67 4.25 -17.05 13.85
C LEU A 67 5.29 -17.90 14.59
N LEU A 68 6.23 -18.51 13.88
CA LEU A 68 7.34 -19.27 14.47
C LEU A 68 8.41 -18.38 15.10
N THR A 69 8.74 -17.24 14.50
CA THR A 69 9.78 -16.34 15.02
C THR A 69 9.29 -15.44 16.15
N ASN A 70 8.01 -15.10 16.17
CA ASN A 70 7.43 -14.19 17.16
C ASN A 70 6.05 -14.69 17.63
N PRO A 71 5.99 -15.86 18.29
CA PRO A 71 4.73 -16.44 18.77
C PRO A 71 4.06 -15.53 19.81
N SER A 72 2.73 -15.53 19.84
CA SER A 72 1.98 -14.79 20.84
C SER A 72 2.16 -15.40 22.24
N ILE A 73 1.99 -14.59 23.29
CA ILE A 73 2.09 -15.06 24.70
C ILE A 73 1.11 -16.21 24.98
N ILE A 74 -0.06 -16.19 24.32
CA ILE A 74 -1.10 -17.23 24.42
C ILE A 74 -0.62 -18.56 23.82
N ALA A 75 0.18 -18.52 22.75
CA ALA A 75 0.71 -19.73 22.12
C ALA A 75 1.61 -20.55 23.08
N HIS A 76 2.15 -19.93 24.14
CA HIS A 76 2.93 -20.61 25.18
C HIS A 76 2.07 -21.13 26.35
N GLY A 77 0.74 -21.16 26.24
CA GLY A 77 -0.16 -21.66 27.29
C GLY A 77 -0.21 -20.77 28.53
N LYS A 78 0.33 -19.55 28.46
CA LYS A 78 0.26 -18.57 29.55
C LYS A 78 -0.97 -17.70 29.36
N THR A 79 -1.86 -17.70 30.33
CA THR A 79 -2.97 -16.74 30.39
C THR A 79 -2.41 -15.35 30.69
N PRO A 80 -2.60 -14.35 29.81
CA PRO A 80 -2.14 -13.00 30.09
C PRO A 80 -2.95 -12.43 31.26
N SER A 81 -2.26 -11.88 32.26
CA SER A 81 -2.88 -11.23 33.42
C SER A 81 -3.66 -9.96 33.05
N LYS A 82 -3.43 -9.42 31.85
CA LYS A 82 -4.15 -8.29 31.27
C LYS A 82 -4.27 -8.49 29.76
N LEU A 83 -5.50 -8.57 29.26
CA LEU A 83 -5.77 -8.64 27.82
C LEU A 83 -5.53 -7.25 27.23
N THR A 84 -4.35 -7.03 26.66
CA THR A 84 -4.07 -5.79 25.92
C THR A 84 -4.45 -6.04 24.47
N ALA A 85 -5.25 -5.16 23.88
CA ALA A 85 -5.54 -5.23 22.44
C ALA A 85 -4.20 -5.29 21.68
N PRO A 86 -4.01 -6.25 20.77
CA PRO A 86 -2.80 -6.31 19.97
C PRO A 86 -2.71 -5.02 19.16
N LYS A 87 -1.61 -4.28 19.32
CA LYS A 87 -1.29 -3.20 18.39
C LYS A 87 -1.00 -3.85 17.04
N SER A 88 -1.69 -3.43 15.98
CA SER A 88 -1.33 -3.84 14.64
C SER A 88 0.13 -3.43 14.39
N GLN A 89 0.94 -4.39 13.97
CA GLN A 89 2.30 -4.13 13.52
C GLN A 89 2.39 -4.62 12.08
N PRO A 90 3.05 -3.86 11.19
CA PRO A 90 3.33 -4.34 9.84
C PRO A 90 4.06 -5.68 9.92
N ILE A 91 3.70 -6.63 9.06
CA ILE A 91 4.47 -7.86 8.93
C ILE A 91 5.86 -7.46 8.43
N PRO A 92 6.95 -7.75 9.18
CA PRO A 92 8.29 -7.41 8.73
C PRO A 92 8.59 -8.20 7.47
N LEU A 93 8.65 -7.52 6.33
CA LEU A 93 9.02 -8.18 5.10
C LEU A 93 10.50 -8.62 5.17
N PRO A 94 10.84 -9.82 4.70
CA PRO A 94 12.23 -10.18 4.44
C PRO A 94 12.72 -9.46 3.19
N VAL A 95 12.71 -8.12 3.18
CA VAL A 95 13.46 -7.36 2.18
C VAL A 95 14.90 -7.41 2.63
N GLN A 96 15.66 -8.35 2.09
CA GLN A 96 17.11 -8.28 2.26
C GLN A 96 17.59 -6.95 1.65
N PRO A 97 18.31 -6.11 2.39
CA PRO A 97 18.95 -4.95 1.81
C PRO A 97 19.86 -5.44 0.68
N ARG A 98 19.66 -4.85 -0.51
CA ARG A 98 20.37 -5.14 -1.75
C ARG A 98 21.87 -4.87 -1.54
N GLY A 99 22.59 -5.83 -0.98
CA GLY A 99 23.92 -5.52 -0.43
C GLY A 99 24.76 -6.66 0.14
N LYS A 100 24.54 -7.92 -0.28
CA LYS A 100 25.57 -8.99 -0.21
C LYS A 100 25.12 -10.19 -1.05
N ARG A 101 25.64 -10.25 -2.27
CA ARG A 101 25.40 -11.33 -3.23
C ARG A 101 26.26 -12.53 -2.84
N ASN A 102 25.90 -13.22 -1.75
CA ASN A 102 26.55 -14.47 -1.37
C ASN A 102 25.94 -15.60 -2.22
N SER A 103 26.76 -16.18 -3.09
CA SER A 103 26.41 -17.14 -4.15
C SER A 103 25.98 -18.54 -3.67
N ARG A 104 25.45 -18.69 -2.45
CA ARG A 104 25.09 -20.01 -1.89
C ARG A 104 23.79 -20.12 -1.12
N HIS A 105 22.97 -19.07 -1.04
CA HIS A 105 21.60 -19.21 -0.59
C HIS A 105 20.65 -18.87 -1.73
N GLU A 106 20.06 -19.92 -2.28
CA GLU A 106 18.84 -19.88 -3.09
C GLU A 106 17.66 -19.46 -2.19
N GLU A 107 17.78 -18.30 -1.54
CA GLU A 107 16.65 -17.66 -0.88
C GLU A 107 15.71 -17.26 -2.01
N ALA A 108 14.73 -18.16 -2.22
CA ALA A 108 13.64 -18.06 -3.15
C ALA A 108 13.32 -16.59 -3.43
N ARG A 109 13.53 -16.16 -4.69
CA ARG A 109 13.02 -14.89 -5.18
C ARG A 109 11.57 -14.82 -4.73
N VAL A 110 11.28 -13.95 -3.77
CA VAL A 110 9.90 -13.75 -3.37
C VAL A 110 9.32 -12.95 -4.52
N ASP A 111 8.48 -13.61 -5.30
CA ASP A 111 7.71 -12.97 -6.36
C ASP A 111 6.74 -12.00 -5.70
N TRP A 112 7.03 -10.71 -5.85
CA TRP A 112 6.18 -9.61 -5.40
C TRP A 112 5.38 -9.07 -6.57
N GLU A 113 4.09 -8.87 -6.34
CA GLU A 113 3.23 -8.11 -7.25
C GLU A 113 2.94 -6.75 -6.63
N VAL A 114 3.10 -5.68 -7.41
CA VAL A 114 2.77 -4.32 -6.97
C VAL A 114 1.26 -4.16 -6.94
N VAL A 115 0.73 -3.60 -5.85
CA VAL A 115 -0.69 -3.31 -5.66
C VAL A 115 -0.86 -1.85 -5.26
N LEU A 116 -1.70 -1.13 -6.00
CA LEU A 116 -2.10 0.24 -5.69
C LEU A 116 -3.14 0.22 -4.58
N VAL A 117 -2.97 1.04 -3.55
CA VAL A 117 -3.90 1.15 -2.42
C VAL A 117 -4.38 2.60 -2.23
N ASP A 118 -5.27 2.82 -1.26
CA ASP A 118 -5.84 4.14 -0.93
C ASP A 118 -6.48 4.84 -2.14
N ILE A 119 -7.34 4.09 -2.83
CA ILE A 119 -8.14 4.56 -3.98
C ILE A 119 -9.43 5.29 -3.56
N ASP A 120 -9.55 5.67 -2.29
CA ASP A 120 -10.69 6.39 -1.74
C ASP A 120 -10.76 7.84 -2.23
N HIS A 121 -9.61 8.43 -2.57
CA HIS A 121 -9.50 9.79 -3.15
C HIS A 121 -9.56 9.82 -4.69
N SER A 122 -9.81 8.68 -5.33
CA SER A 122 -9.85 8.58 -6.78
C SER A 122 -11.14 9.18 -7.37
N ASN A 123 -11.05 9.67 -8.60
CA ASN A 123 -12.15 10.33 -9.31
C ASN A 123 -12.51 9.59 -10.61
N TRP A 124 -13.73 9.81 -11.10
CA TRP A 124 -14.13 9.33 -12.43
C TRP A 124 -13.69 10.34 -13.49
N THR A 125 -13.23 9.89 -14.65
CA THR A 125 -12.83 10.81 -15.74
C THR A 125 -13.97 11.68 -16.25
N ALA A 126 -15.21 11.18 -16.18
CA ALA A 126 -16.40 11.93 -16.54
C ALA A 126 -16.93 12.83 -15.41
N TYR A 127 -16.47 12.63 -14.17
CA TYR A 127 -16.98 13.34 -13.00
C TYR A 127 -15.94 13.39 -11.87
N HIS A 128 -15.46 14.61 -11.59
CA HIS A 128 -14.56 14.88 -10.48
C HIS A 128 -15.36 15.24 -9.22
N TYR A 129 -15.20 14.46 -8.15
CA TYR A 129 -15.74 14.76 -6.83
C TYR A 129 -14.99 15.94 -6.17
N TYR A 130 -13.70 16.08 -6.46
CA TYR A 130 -12.83 17.09 -5.87
C TYR A 130 -11.71 17.49 -6.83
N GLU A 131 -11.47 18.80 -6.97
CA GLU A 131 -10.43 19.35 -7.87
C GLU A 131 -9.04 19.41 -7.24
N GLY A 132 -8.95 19.41 -5.91
CA GLY A 132 -7.69 19.48 -5.18
C GLY A 132 -6.98 18.14 -5.06
N ILE A 133 -6.66 17.51 -6.19
CA ILE A 133 -6.00 16.19 -6.19
C ILE A 133 -4.49 16.29 -5.91
N GLN A 134 -3.90 15.13 -5.59
CA GLN A 134 -2.47 14.90 -5.38
C GLN A 134 -1.85 15.63 -4.16
N LEU A 135 -0.92 14.94 -3.50
CA LEU A 135 -0.04 15.55 -2.50
C LEU A 135 0.88 16.58 -3.16
N LEU A 136 1.26 17.62 -2.41
CA LEU A 136 1.99 18.79 -2.94
C LEU A 136 3.27 18.41 -3.72
N CYS A 137 4.07 17.47 -3.21
CA CYS A 137 5.31 17.04 -3.84
C CYS A 137 5.12 16.13 -5.08
N TYR A 138 3.88 15.71 -5.34
CA TYR A 138 3.51 14.89 -6.49
C TYR A 138 2.60 15.63 -7.45
N ARG A 139 2.23 16.89 -7.19
CA ARG A 139 1.18 17.57 -7.95
C ARG A 139 1.65 17.91 -9.36
N ALA A 140 0.84 17.54 -10.35
CA ALA A 140 1.09 17.81 -11.76
C ALA A 140 0.88 19.30 -12.11
N PRO A 141 1.58 19.84 -13.10
CA PRO A 141 1.50 21.27 -13.45
C PRO A 141 0.08 21.70 -13.86
N GLU A 142 -0.65 20.87 -14.60
CA GLU A 142 -2.04 21.12 -14.98
C GLU A 142 -2.96 21.24 -13.75
N VAL A 143 -2.72 20.45 -12.70
CA VAL A 143 -3.46 20.52 -11.44
C VAL A 143 -3.10 21.78 -10.66
N ILE A 144 -1.81 22.18 -10.63
CA ILE A 144 -1.37 23.42 -10.00
C ILE A 144 -2.01 24.64 -10.68
N LEU A 145 -2.02 24.65 -12.01
CA LEU A 145 -2.54 25.73 -12.83
C LEU A 145 -4.06 25.69 -13.00
N ARG A 146 -4.73 24.67 -12.44
CA ARG A 146 -6.18 24.44 -12.55
C ARG A 146 -6.68 24.33 -14.00
N TYR A 147 -5.85 23.76 -14.87
CA TYR A 147 -6.29 23.35 -16.19
C TYR A 147 -7.11 22.05 -16.09
N PRO A 148 -8.00 21.77 -17.07
CA PRO A 148 -8.67 20.49 -17.16
C PRO A 148 -7.66 19.35 -17.17
N TRP A 149 -7.98 18.28 -16.45
CA TRP A 149 -7.12 17.11 -16.29
C TRP A 149 -7.96 15.83 -16.42
N THR A 150 -7.33 14.72 -16.83
CA THR A 150 -7.98 13.41 -16.82
C THR A 150 -7.11 12.36 -16.12
N THR A 151 -6.42 11.50 -16.86
CA THR A 151 -5.58 10.43 -16.32
C THR A 151 -4.10 10.79 -16.28
N GLU A 152 -3.70 11.84 -17.01
CA GLU A 152 -2.33 12.33 -17.15
C GLU A 152 -1.66 12.68 -15.81
N PRO A 153 -2.36 13.27 -14.82
CA PRO A 153 -1.76 13.54 -13.52
C PRO A 153 -1.21 12.28 -12.83
N ASN A 154 -1.79 11.10 -13.07
CA ASN A 154 -1.28 9.84 -12.51
C ASN A 154 0.06 9.44 -13.15
N ILE A 155 0.27 9.73 -14.43
CA ILE A 155 1.55 9.49 -15.12
C ILE A 155 2.64 10.39 -14.51
N TRP A 156 2.30 11.65 -14.21
CA TRP A 156 3.19 12.56 -13.48
C TRP A 156 3.57 12.01 -12.10
N ASN A 157 2.59 11.50 -11.32
CA ASN A 157 2.86 10.87 -10.02
C ASN A 157 3.86 9.71 -10.13
N ILE A 158 3.71 8.84 -11.14
CA ILE A 158 4.65 7.74 -11.40
C ILE A 158 6.05 8.29 -11.69
N GLY A 159 6.16 9.34 -12.51
CA GLY A 159 7.42 10.01 -12.79
C GLY A 159 8.12 10.51 -11.53
N CYS A 160 7.37 11.11 -10.60
CA CYS A 160 7.87 11.53 -9.29
C CYS A 160 8.36 10.34 -8.45
N VAL A 161 7.58 9.25 -8.36
CA VAL A 161 7.97 8.05 -7.58
C VAL A 161 9.26 7.42 -8.12
N VAL A 162 9.41 7.33 -9.44
CA VAL A 162 10.63 6.78 -10.07
C VAL A 162 11.84 7.70 -9.89
N ARG A 163 11.62 9.02 -9.92
CA ARG A 163 12.72 10.01 -9.86
C ARG A 163 13.19 10.34 -8.45
N ILE A 164 12.36 10.22 -7.41
CA ILE A 164 12.76 10.52 -6.03
C ILE A 164 13.94 9.61 -5.66
N PRO A 165 15.19 10.13 -5.59
CA PRO A 165 16.33 9.31 -5.27
C PRO A 165 16.19 8.85 -3.83
N SER A 166 16.38 7.56 -3.58
CA SER A 166 16.62 7.00 -2.25
C SER A 166 18.01 7.39 -1.74
N HIS A 167 18.31 8.69 -1.71
CA HIS A 167 19.53 9.18 -1.07
C HIS A 167 19.31 9.40 0.42
N HIS A 168 20.16 8.73 1.19
CA HIS A 168 20.48 9.07 2.57
C HIS A 168 20.93 10.53 2.65
N SER A 169 19.99 11.45 2.85
CA SER A 169 20.31 12.75 3.42
C SER A 169 19.05 13.34 4.03
N SER A 170 19.09 13.48 5.34
CA SER A 170 18.24 14.31 6.18
C SER A 170 18.36 15.79 5.78
N GLN A 171 17.82 16.16 4.62
CA GLN A 171 17.55 17.56 4.29
C GLN A 171 16.13 17.72 3.71
N PRO A 172 15.37 18.72 4.18
CA PRO A 172 14.05 19.02 3.63
C PRO A 172 14.20 19.51 2.17
N MET A 173 13.31 19.01 1.30
CA MET A 173 13.24 19.39 -0.11
C MET A 173 12.98 20.90 -0.28
N THR A 174 14.03 21.68 -0.49
CA THR A 174 13.95 23.04 -1.00
C THR A 174 14.29 23.02 -2.49
N TYR A 175 13.31 22.74 -3.36
CA TYR A 175 13.48 23.01 -4.79
C TYR A 175 12.16 23.37 -5.47
N PHE A 176 11.86 24.67 -5.49
CA PHE A 176 11.31 25.43 -6.62
C PHE A 176 11.52 26.93 -6.34
N ALA A 177 12.79 27.36 -6.35
CA ALA A 177 13.17 28.76 -6.43
C ALA A 177 14.63 28.87 -6.87
N ARG A 178 14.90 28.63 -8.15
CA ARG A 178 16.09 29.19 -8.80
C ARG A 178 15.71 29.70 -10.19
N ARG A 179 15.51 31.03 -10.19
CA ARG A 179 15.57 32.05 -11.25
C ARG A 179 14.88 31.75 -12.57
#